data_AF-A0A522CDM7-F1
#
_entry.id   AF-A0A522CDM7-F1
#
_cell.length_a   1.000
_cell.length_b   1.000
_cell.length_c   1.000
_cell.angle_alpha   90.00
_cell.angle_beta   90.00
_cell.angle_gamma   90.00
#
_symmetry.space_group_name_H-M   'P 1'
#
loop_
_entity.id
_entity.type
_entity.pdbx_description
1 polymer ?
#
loop_
_entity_poly.entity_id
_entity_poly.type
_entity_poly.pdbx_seq_one_letter_code
_entity_poly.pdbx_strand_id
1 'polypeptide(L)'
;MATFHAMKTYVEFIRPSKKIPAGEATTAEVESRDVLKLDIPPRCDIFYFYDSPIANPDDAANDQRNCSKFYIVAKKLVTRDEAKKLIAPRMAKSEMARVIWDVKLENNRLFALTRNNNLEVVTRDNIVVDANGQQLWPKPRRKRALTQDFNTALDHDISVKKPVRLKLKPPAP
;
A
#
# COMPACT_ATOMS: atom_id res chain seq x y z
N MET A 1 -24.26 -0.32 -27.41
CA MET A 1 -24.28 -1.09 -26.15
C MET A 1 -22.91 -0.92 -25.52
N ALA A 2 -22.81 -0.26 -24.37
CA ALA A 2 -21.53 -0.15 -23.66
C ALA A 2 -21.19 -1.51 -23.05
N THR A 3 -20.12 -2.15 -23.53
CA THR A 3 -19.54 -3.34 -22.90
C THR A 3 -19.01 -2.90 -21.55
N PHE A 4 -19.75 -3.20 -20.47
CA PHE A 4 -19.22 -3.06 -19.12
C PHE A 4 -18.17 -4.15 -18.94
N HIS A 5 -16.91 -3.81 -19.17
CA HIS A 5 -15.81 -4.67 -18.76
C HIS A 5 -15.86 -4.79 -17.24
N ALA A 6 -15.99 -6.03 -16.74
CA ALA A 6 -15.97 -6.30 -15.31
C ALA A 6 -14.64 -5.79 -14.73
N MET A 7 -14.70 -4.99 -13.67
CA MET A 7 -13.51 -4.52 -12.97
C MET A 7 -12.75 -5.72 -12.42
N LYS A 8 -11.45 -5.77 -12.70
CA LYS A 8 -10.52 -6.76 -12.16
C LYS A 8 -9.65 -6.10 -11.11
N THR A 9 -9.20 -6.89 -10.13
CA THR A 9 -8.27 -6.42 -9.10
C THR A 9 -6.86 -6.94 -9.41
N TYR A 10 -5.91 -6.04 -9.27
CA TYR A 10 -4.50 -6.29 -9.48
C TYR A 10 -3.71 -5.95 -8.22
N VAL A 11 -2.55 -6.57 -8.10
CA VAL A 11 -1.50 -6.21 -7.16
C VAL A 11 -0.25 -5.83 -7.95
N GLU A 12 0.40 -4.74 -7.56
CA GLU A 12 1.72 -4.38 -8.08
C GLU A 12 2.76 -4.55 -6.98
N PHE A 13 3.75 -5.41 -7.25
CA PHE A 13 4.89 -5.66 -6.37
C PHE A 13 6.10 -4.84 -6.83
N ILE A 14 6.64 -4.03 -5.93
CA ILE A 14 7.80 -3.18 -6.18
C ILE A 14 9.03 -3.79 -5.52
N ARG A 15 10.02 -4.13 -6.34
CA ARG A 15 11.32 -4.67 -5.91
C ARG A 15 12.39 -3.59 -6.05
N PRO A 16 13.32 -3.44 -5.09
CA PRO A 16 14.41 -2.49 -5.23
C PRO A 16 15.30 -2.84 -6.43
N SER A 17 15.62 -1.82 -7.22
CA SER A 17 16.45 -1.93 -8.43
C SER A 17 17.62 -0.96 -8.37
N LYS A 18 18.80 -1.40 -8.82
CA LYS A 18 19.96 -0.50 -8.97
C LYS A 18 19.84 0.44 -10.17
N LYS A 19 19.00 0.07 -11.15
CA LYS A 19 18.83 0.83 -12.39
C LYS A 19 17.65 1.80 -12.34
N ILE A 20 16.59 1.43 -11.62
CA ILE A 20 15.36 2.20 -11.52
C ILE A 20 15.22 2.69 -10.07
N PRO A 21 15.36 4.00 -9.82
CA PRO A 21 15.28 4.55 -8.46
C PRO A 21 13.94 4.25 -7.74
N ALA A 22 12.84 4.19 -8.47
CA ALA A 22 11.52 3.85 -7.94
C ALA A 22 11.32 2.34 -7.66
N GLY A 23 12.27 1.49 -8.08
CA GLY A 23 12.13 0.04 -8.07
C GLY A 23 11.58 -0.51 -9.38
N GLU A 24 11.61 -1.83 -9.49
CA GLU A 24 11.03 -2.59 -10.60
C GLU A 24 9.67 -3.13 -10.16
N ALA A 25 8.63 -2.72 -10.89
CA ALA A 25 7.26 -3.14 -10.66
C ALA A 25 6.94 -4.46 -11.38
N THR A 26 6.11 -5.30 -10.76
CA THR A 26 5.55 -6.50 -11.39
C THR A 26 4.09 -6.60 -11.00
N THR A 27 3.22 -6.64 -12.01
CA THR A 27 1.77 -6.70 -11.83
C THR A 27 1.26 -8.13 -11.91
N ALA A 28 0.32 -8.48 -11.04
CA ALA A 28 -0.43 -9.73 -11.12
C ALA A 28 -1.93 -9.49 -10.86
N GLU A 29 -2.80 -10.18 -11.58
CA GLU A 29 -4.23 -10.24 -11.26
C GLU A 29 -4.45 -11.08 -9.99
N VAL A 30 -5.36 -10.65 -9.12
CA VAL A 30 -5.71 -11.36 -7.89
C VAL A 30 -7.21 -11.43 -7.70
N GLU A 31 -7.69 -12.55 -7.18
CA GLU A 31 -9.12 -12.73 -6.87
C GLU A 31 -9.53 -12.03 -5.56
N SER A 32 -8.57 -11.65 -4.73
CA SER A 32 -8.81 -11.09 -3.39
C SER A 32 -7.69 -10.14 -2.97
N ARG A 33 -8.05 -9.13 -2.17
CA ARG A 33 -7.12 -8.21 -1.49
C ARG A 33 -6.69 -8.72 -0.10
N ASP A 34 -6.99 -9.97 0.23
CA ASP A 34 -6.59 -10.59 1.49
C ASP A 34 -5.07 -10.85 1.50
N VAL A 35 -4.34 -9.98 2.19
CA VAL A 35 -2.86 -10.02 2.26
C VAL A 35 -2.33 -11.35 2.81
N LEU A 36 -3.07 -12.04 3.68
CA LEU A 36 -2.64 -13.33 4.23
C LEU A 36 -2.70 -14.48 3.21
N LYS A 37 -3.42 -14.29 2.10
CA LYS A 37 -3.51 -15.23 0.98
C LYS A 37 -2.59 -14.86 -0.18
N LEU A 38 -1.89 -13.74 -0.09
CA LEU A 38 -1.06 -13.21 -1.16
C LEU A 38 0.31 -13.90 -1.15
N ASP A 39 0.74 -14.41 -2.30
CA ASP A 39 2.11 -14.91 -2.48
C ASP A 39 3.06 -13.74 -2.75
N ILE A 40 3.63 -13.17 -1.67
CA ILE A 40 4.47 -11.97 -1.75
C ILE A 40 5.89 -12.34 -2.22
N PRO A 41 6.34 -11.91 -3.42
CA PRO A 41 7.60 -12.37 -4.01
C PRO A 41 8.82 -12.06 -3.13
N PRO A 42 9.80 -12.96 -2.90
CA PRO A 42 10.88 -12.84 -1.91
C PRO A 42 11.70 -11.53 -1.84
N ARG A 43 11.70 -10.70 -2.89
CA ARG A 43 12.44 -9.43 -2.96
C ARG A 43 11.56 -8.18 -3.06
N CYS A 44 10.24 -8.29 -2.91
CA CYS A 44 9.37 -7.12 -2.90
C CYS A 44 9.54 -6.30 -1.60
N ASP A 45 9.78 -5.01 -1.70
CA ASP A 45 9.82 -4.14 -0.52
C ASP A 45 8.46 -3.49 -0.27
N ILE A 46 7.73 -3.19 -1.34
CA ILE A 46 6.46 -2.47 -1.29
C ILE A 46 5.48 -3.14 -2.25
N PHE A 47 4.20 -3.21 -1.89
CA PHE A 47 3.15 -3.54 -2.84
C PHE A 47 1.88 -2.74 -2.58
N TYR A 48 0.96 -2.71 -3.53
CA TYR A 48 -0.36 -2.12 -3.37
C TYR A 48 -1.34 -2.77 -4.34
N PHE A 49 -2.62 -2.66 -4.04
CA PHE A 49 -3.69 -3.13 -4.89
C PHE A 49 -4.31 -1.98 -5.68
N TYR A 50 -4.83 -2.28 -6.85
CA TYR A 50 -5.66 -1.37 -7.63
C TYR A 50 -6.67 -2.19 -8.44
N ASP A 51 -7.68 -1.52 -8.97
CA ASP A 51 -8.62 -2.11 -9.91
C ASP A 51 -8.42 -1.52 -11.31
N SER A 52 -8.68 -2.31 -12.34
CA SER A 52 -8.72 -1.85 -13.72
C SER A 52 -9.79 -2.61 -14.51
N PRO A 53 -10.50 -1.99 -15.46
CA PRO A 53 -11.35 -2.71 -16.41
C PRO A 53 -10.53 -3.43 -17.50
N ILE A 54 -9.23 -3.15 -17.59
CA ILE A 54 -8.33 -3.72 -18.59
C ILE A 54 -7.89 -5.11 -18.13
N ALA A 55 -7.94 -6.10 -19.02
CA ALA A 55 -7.61 -7.49 -18.69
C ALA A 55 -6.10 -7.79 -18.71
N ASN A 56 -5.33 -7.12 -19.57
CA ASN A 56 -3.89 -7.30 -19.65
C ASN A 56 -3.21 -6.57 -18.46
N PRO A 57 -2.40 -7.25 -17.62
CA PRO A 57 -1.75 -6.63 -16.47
C PRO A 57 -0.81 -5.46 -16.79
N ASP A 58 -0.09 -5.51 -17.90
CA ASP A 58 0.87 -4.47 -18.28
C ASP A 58 0.13 -3.19 -18.74
N ASP A 59 -0.99 -3.37 -19.45
CA ASP A 59 -1.85 -2.25 -19.86
C ASP A 59 -2.66 -1.70 -18.69
N ALA A 60 -3.13 -2.58 -17.79
CA ALA A 60 -3.88 -2.22 -16.58
C ALA A 60 -3.08 -1.31 -15.65
N ALA A 61 -1.75 -1.44 -15.62
CA ALA A 61 -0.87 -0.56 -14.85
C ALA A 61 -0.95 0.91 -15.28
N ASN A 62 -1.46 1.21 -16.48
CA ASN A 62 -1.68 2.58 -16.97
C ASN A 62 -3.09 3.14 -16.68
N ASP A 63 -4.04 2.31 -16.24
CA ASP A 63 -5.41 2.71 -15.83
C ASP A 63 -5.75 2.14 -14.45
N GLN A 64 -5.04 2.64 -13.44
CA GLN A 64 -5.21 2.22 -12.06
C GLN A 64 -6.31 3.03 -11.37
N ARG A 65 -7.25 2.32 -10.73
CA ARG A 65 -8.37 2.90 -10.00
C ARG A 65 -8.48 2.27 -8.61
N ASN A 66 -9.18 2.92 -7.68
CA ASN A 66 -9.44 2.39 -6.33
C ASN A 66 -8.19 1.84 -5.61
N CYS A 67 -7.07 2.56 -5.77
CA CYS A 67 -5.77 2.13 -5.25
C CYS A 67 -5.81 2.03 -3.72
N SER A 68 -5.24 0.94 -3.19
CA SER A 68 -5.06 0.79 -1.76
C SER A 68 -3.93 1.69 -1.24
N LYS A 69 -3.77 1.69 0.09
CA LYS A 69 -2.51 2.12 0.71
C LYS A 69 -1.33 1.28 0.23
N PHE A 70 -0.13 1.82 0.39
CA PHE A 70 1.11 1.09 0.14
C PHE A 70 1.45 0.19 1.32
N TYR A 71 1.65 -1.09 1.03
CA TYR A 71 2.11 -2.08 1.98
C TYR A 71 3.62 -2.18 1.95
N ILE A 72 4.30 -1.92 3.07
CA ILE A 72 5.74 -2.11 3.21
C ILE A 72 6.00 -3.48 3.84
N VAL A 73 6.79 -4.32 3.17
CA VAL A 73 7.19 -5.65 3.64
C VAL A 73 8.43 -5.54 4.50
N ALA A 74 8.25 -5.54 5.82
CA ALA A 74 9.29 -5.27 6.79
C ALA A 74 9.72 -6.52 7.57
N LYS A 75 11.03 -6.62 7.84
CA LYS A 75 11.55 -7.49 8.90
C LYS A 75 11.18 -6.95 10.27
N LYS A 76 11.22 -5.63 10.42
CA LYS A 76 11.01 -4.95 11.69
C LYS A 76 10.52 -3.52 11.47
N LEU A 77 9.55 -3.10 12.28
CA LEU A 77 9.23 -1.69 12.48
C LEU A 77 10.21 -1.10 13.50
N VAL A 78 10.88 -0.01 13.14
CA VAL A 78 11.89 0.65 13.97
C VAL A 78 11.52 2.10 14.24
N THR A 79 11.95 2.58 15.41
CA THR A 79 11.82 3.98 15.81
C THR A 79 12.84 4.85 15.09
N ARG A 80 12.64 6.17 15.11
CA ARG A 80 13.63 7.15 14.64
C ARG A 80 15.03 6.94 15.23
N ASP A 81 15.14 6.63 16.52
CA ASP A 81 16.45 6.50 17.18
C ASP A 81 17.17 5.20 16.78
N GLU A 82 16.41 4.13 16.55
CA GLU A 82 16.94 2.90 15.94
C GLU A 82 17.34 3.13 14.48
N ALA A 83 16.52 3.85 13.70
CA ALA A 83 16.80 4.23 12.33
C ALA A 83 18.11 5.02 12.20
N LYS A 84 18.35 6.01 13.08
CA LYS A 84 19.61 6.76 13.15
C LYS A 84 20.83 5.84 13.27
N LYS A 85 20.75 4.84 14.15
CA LYS A 85 21.82 3.85 14.35
C LYS A 85 22.05 2.94 13.14
N LEU A 86 21.01 2.69 12.34
CA LEU A 86 21.10 1.86 11.13
C LEU A 86 21.66 2.64 9.92
N ILE A 87 21.38 3.94 9.83
CA ILE A 87 21.86 4.81 8.74
C ILE A 87 23.35 5.12 8.89
N ALA A 88 23.79 5.47 10.11
CA ALA A 88 25.15 5.93 10.40
C ALA A 88 26.28 4.99 9.90
N PRO A 89 26.16 3.65 9.98
CA PRO A 89 27.21 2.75 9.52
C PRO A 89 27.14 2.37 8.02
N ARG A 90 26.06 2.66 7.27
CA ARG A 90 25.87 2.04 5.93
C ARG A 90 25.28 2.90 4.80
N MET A 91 24.42 3.87 5.09
CA MET A 91 23.50 4.40 4.04
C MET A 91 23.81 5.82 3.57
N ALA A 92 24.59 6.60 4.30
CA ALA A 92 24.85 8.01 3.97
C ALA A 92 26.30 8.22 3.50
N LYS A 93 26.62 7.66 2.33
CA LYS A 93 27.98 7.70 1.75
C LYS A 93 28.39 9.06 1.20
N SER A 94 27.43 9.94 0.94
CA SER A 94 27.65 11.32 0.50
C SER A 94 27.00 12.31 1.45
N GLU A 95 27.50 13.54 1.48
CA GLU A 95 26.96 14.63 2.29
C GLU A 95 25.48 14.91 1.96
N MET A 96 25.13 14.91 0.66
CA MET A 96 23.74 15.06 0.23
C MET A 96 22.84 13.92 0.74
N ALA A 97 23.34 12.67 0.74
CA ALA A 97 22.59 11.55 1.28
C ALA A 97 22.40 11.67 2.80
N ARG A 98 23.35 12.27 3.52
CA ARG A 98 23.21 12.57 4.96
C ARG A 98 22.11 13.59 5.18
N VAL A 99 22.12 14.71 4.46
CA VAL A 99 21.08 15.76 4.56
C VAL A 99 19.69 15.20 4.29
N ILE A 100 19.52 14.39 3.22
CA ILE A 100 18.23 13.74 2.92
C ILE A 100 17.77 12.86 4.08
N TRP A 101 18.68 12.09 4.68
CA TRP A 101 18.36 11.23 5.80
C TRP A 101 18.04 12.00 7.08
N ASP A 102 18.76 13.08 7.37
CA ASP A 102 18.51 13.94 8.51
C ASP A 102 17.09 14.55 8.42
N VAL A 103 16.70 15.06 7.24
CA VAL A 103 15.34 15.56 6.98
C VAL A 103 14.28 14.46 7.17
N LYS A 104 14.54 13.24 6.65
CA LYS A 104 13.62 12.11 6.83
C LYS A 104 13.48 11.75 8.31
N LEU A 105 14.58 11.70 9.05
CA LEU A 105 14.62 11.37 10.48
C LEU A 105 13.92 12.42 11.34
N GLU A 106 14.07 13.71 11.03
CA GLU A 106 13.42 14.78 11.77
C GLU A 106 11.91 14.75 11.60
N ASN A 107 11.44 14.52 10.37
CA ASN A 107 10.02 14.59 10.03
C ASN A 107 9.22 13.32 10.36
N ASN A 108 9.89 12.19 10.64
CA ASN A 108 9.22 10.90 10.78
C ASN A 108 9.60 10.16 12.06
N ARG A 109 8.59 9.52 12.68
CA ARG A 109 8.76 8.80 13.96
C ARG A 109 9.04 7.31 13.79
N LEU A 110 8.56 6.74 12.69
CA LEU A 110 8.58 5.31 12.42
C LEU A 110 9.19 5.05 11.05
N PHE A 111 9.94 3.96 10.98
CA PHE A 111 10.59 3.47 9.79
C PHE A 111 10.39 1.96 9.70
N ALA A 112 10.40 1.43 8.49
CA ALA A 112 10.34 0.01 8.22
C ALA A 112 11.72 -0.44 7.73
N LEU A 113 12.35 -1.35 8.47
CA LEU A 113 13.51 -2.09 7.94
C LEU A 113 12.97 -3.20 7.05
N THR A 114 13.04 -3.01 5.73
CA THR A 114 12.53 -3.96 4.74
C THR A 114 13.31 -5.27 4.79
N ARG A 115 12.73 -6.31 4.20
CA ARG A 115 13.45 -7.60 4.08
C ARG A 115 14.74 -7.52 3.28
N ASN A 116 14.85 -6.56 2.37
CA ASN A 116 16.07 -6.31 1.61
C ASN A 116 17.08 -5.42 2.36
N ASN A 117 16.83 -5.13 3.64
CA ASN A 117 17.64 -4.26 4.50
C ASN A 117 17.65 -2.78 4.05
N ASN A 118 16.66 -2.37 3.27
CA ASN A 118 16.40 -0.96 3.01
C ASN A 118 15.62 -0.38 4.19
N LEU A 119 15.80 0.91 4.43
CA LEU A 119 15.02 1.62 5.43
C LEU A 119 14.01 2.50 4.70
N GLU A 120 12.74 2.27 4.97
CA GLU A 120 11.64 3.05 4.39
C GLU A 120 10.96 3.90 5.45
N VAL A 121 10.58 5.11 5.07
CA VAL A 121 9.80 6.01 5.93
C VAL A 121 8.38 5.45 6.05
N VAL A 122 7.85 5.36 7.27
CA VAL A 122 6.47 4.94 7.49
C VAL A 122 5.60 6.18 7.71
N THR A 123 4.73 6.45 6.74
CA THR A 123 3.74 7.54 6.77
C THR A 123 2.35 7.03 7.15
N ARG A 124 1.34 7.91 7.13
CA ARG A 124 -0.06 7.55 7.40
C ARG A 124 -0.70 6.72 6.28
N ASP A 125 -0.13 6.79 5.09
CA ASP A 125 -0.62 6.09 3.89
C ASP A 125 0.06 4.74 3.69
N ASN A 126 0.86 4.31 4.67
CA ASN A 126 1.50 3.01 4.68
C ASN A 126 0.83 2.05 5.66
N ILE A 127 0.74 0.80 5.24
CA ILE A 127 0.52 -0.36 6.12
C ILE A 127 1.83 -1.14 6.13
N VAL A 128 2.33 -1.50 7.30
CA VAL A 128 3.56 -2.29 7.42
C VAL A 128 3.17 -3.71 7.76
N VAL A 129 3.63 -4.66 6.96
CA VAL A 129 3.39 -6.10 7.15
C VAL A 129 4.72 -6.84 7.25
N ASP A 130 4.72 -8.00 7.89
CA ASP A 130 5.84 -8.93 7.85
C ASP A 130 5.83 -9.80 6.57
N ALA A 131 6.80 -10.70 6.45
CA ALA A 131 6.90 -11.61 5.30
C ALA A 131 5.73 -12.60 5.18
N ASN A 132 4.95 -12.80 6.25
CA ASN A 132 3.78 -13.67 6.28
C ASN A 132 2.48 -12.87 6.08
N GLY A 133 2.57 -11.57 5.75
CA GLY A 133 1.41 -10.70 5.60
C GLY A 133 0.79 -10.22 6.92
N GLN A 134 1.42 -10.49 8.07
CA GLN A 134 0.90 -10.00 9.36
C GLN A 134 1.19 -8.52 9.54
N GLN A 135 0.17 -7.76 9.94
CA GLN A 135 0.28 -6.32 10.10
C GLN A 135 1.06 -5.93 11.36
N LEU A 136 2.17 -5.22 11.16
CA LEU A 136 3.00 -4.61 12.20
C LEU A 136 2.56 -3.16 12.51
N TRP A 137 2.10 -2.43 11.49
CA TRP A 137 1.64 -1.05 11.64
C TRP A 137 0.54 -0.68 10.62
N PRO A 138 -0.47 0.13 10.99
CA PRO A 138 -0.83 0.47 12.38
C PRO A 138 -1.13 -0.80 13.18
N LYS A 139 -0.96 -0.79 14.50
CA LYS A 139 -1.35 -1.97 15.30
C LYS A 139 -2.86 -2.20 15.10
N PRO A 140 -3.32 -3.42 14.75
CA PRO A 140 -4.74 -3.69 14.60
C PRO A 140 -5.48 -3.29 15.87
N ARG A 141 -6.52 -2.48 15.77
CA ARG A 141 -7.31 -2.12 16.95
C ARG A 141 -8.07 -3.39 17.38
N ARG A 142 -7.70 -3.95 18.55
CA ARG A 142 -8.41 -5.10 19.16
C ARG A 142 -9.92 -4.86 19.07
N LYS A 143 -10.62 -5.70 18.29
CA LYS A 143 -12.07 -5.80 18.03
C LYS A 143 -12.60 -5.42 16.63
N ARG A 144 -11.78 -4.98 15.67
CA ARG A 144 -12.22 -4.97 14.26
C ARG A 144 -11.52 -6.09 13.52
N ALA A 145 -12.27 -6.90 12.79
CA ALA A 145 -11.69 -7.92 11.93
C ALA A 145 -10.62 -7.24 11.06
N LEU A 146 -9.45 -7.87 10.92
CA LEU A 146 -8.33 -7.35 10.12
C LEU A 146 -8.80 -6.78 8.78
N THR A 147 -9.81 -7.41 8.16
CA THR A 147 -10.48 -6.99 6.93
C THR A 147 -11.04 -5.56 6.91
N GLN A 148 -11.34 -4.94 8.05
CA GLN A 148 -11.94 -3.59 8.13
C GLN A 148 -10.90 -2.47 8.28
N ASP A 149 -9.78 -2.73 8.95
CA ASP A 149 -8.67 -1.78 9.05
C ASP A 149 -7.80 -1.79 7.77
N PHE A 150 -7.84 -2.88 6.98
CA PHE A 150 -7.30 -2.93 5.61
C PHE A 150 -8.13 -2.08 4.61
N ASN A 151 -9.42 -1.84 4.90
CA ASN A 151 -10.41 -1.27 3.97
C ASN A 151 -10.94 0.11 4.35
N THR A 152 -10.45 0.79 5.38
CA THR A 152 -11.05 2.06 5.82
C THR A 152 -10.91 3.19 4.78
N ALA A 153 -10.03 3.06 3.80
CA ALA A 153 -9.98 3.95 2.63
C ALA A 153 -11.07 3.63 1.58
N LEU A 154 -11.59 2.39 1.54
CA LEU A 154 -12.65 1.94 0.61
C LEU A 154 -14.06 2.07 1.19
N ASP A 155 -14.24 1.94 2.51
CA ASP A 155 -15.56 2.07 3.14
C ASP A 155 -16.15 3.50 2.98
N HIS A 156 -15.29 4.51 2.79
CA HIS A 156 -15.74 5.89 2.56
C HIS A 156 -16.23 6.15 1.13
N ASP A 157 -15.83 5.35 0.13
CA ASP A 157 -16.26 5.52 -1.27
C ASP A 157 -17.32 4.50 -1.73
N ILE A 158 -17.52 3.39 -1.01
CA ILE A 158 -18.64 2.47 -1.27
C ILE A 158 -19.95 2.98 -0.63
N SER A 159 -19.87 3.95 0.29
CA SER A 159 -21.04 4.58 0.91
C SER A 159 -21.60 5.77 0.12
N VAL A 160 -21.70 5.66 -1.21
CA VAL A 160 -22.40 6.60 -2.10
C VAL A 160 -23.11 5.76 -3.19
N LYS A 161 -24.42 5.52 -3.24
CA LYS A 161 -25.62 6.05 -2.59
C LYS A 161 -26.58 4.87 -2.35
N LYS A 162 -27.21 4.78 -1.17
CA LYS A 162 -28.51 4.10 -1.10
C LYS A 162 -29.42 4.73 -2.17
N PRO A 163 -30.19 3.97 -2.96
CA PRO A 163 -31.15 4.57 -3.87
C PRO A 163 -32.06 5.49 -3.03
N VAL A 164 -32.04 6.77 -3.37
CA VAL A 164 -33.00 7.72 -2.83
C VAL A 164 -34.36 7.19 -3.26
N ARG A 165 -35.12 6.61 -2.33
CA ARG A 165 -36.54 6.38 -2.54
C ARG A 165 -37.15 7.77 -2.69
N LEU A 166 -37.30 8.22 -3.93
CA LEU A 166 -38.14 9.35 -4.27
C LEU A 166 -39.54 8.98 -3.80
N LYS A 167 -39.97 9.55 -2.68
CA LYS A 167 -41.38 9.56 -2.31
C LYS A 167 -42.06 10.44 -3.36
N LEU A 168 -42.63 9.79 -4.38
CA LEU A 168 -43.58 10.43 -5.28
C LEU A 168 -44.69 11.01 -4.40
N LYS A 169 -44.76 12.34 -4.36
CA LYS A 169 -45.90 13.04 -3.78
C LYS A 169 -47.08 12.73 -4.70
N PRO A 170 -48.21 12.21 -4.20
CA PRO A 170 -49.39 12.05 -5.04
C PRO A 170 -49.81 13.43 -5.58
N PRO A 171 -50.35 13.49 -6.81
CA PRO A 171 -50.83 14.75 -7.37
C PRO A 171 -51.89 15.34 -6.44
N ALA A 172 -51.80 16.64 -6.19
CA ALA A 172 -52.80 17.37 -5.40
C ALA A 172 -54.17 17.30 -6.10
N PRO A 173 -55.28 17.27 -5.32
CA PRO A 173 -56.63 17.19 -5.85
C PRO A 173 -57.04 18.41 -6.68
#